data_AF-A0AA43H1B8-F1
#
_entry.id   AF-A0AA43H1B8-F1
#
_cell.length_a   1.000
_cell.length_b   1.000
_cell.length_c   1.000
_cell.angle_alpha   90.00
_cell.angle_beta   90.00
_cell.angle_gamma   90.00
#
_symmetry.space_group_name_H-M   'P 1'
#
loop_
_entity.id
_entity.type
_entity.pdbx_description
1 polymer ?
#
loop_
_entity_poly.entity_id
_entity_poly.type
_entity_poly.pdbx_seq_one_letter_code
_entity_poly.pdbx_strand_id
1 'polypeptide(L)' 'MTNSVIVADSSPFISLSIIGQLELLPQLYQQILIPPAVWDEVTVQGAGLPGAQAVSQLTWL' A
#
# COMPACT_ATOMS: atom_id res chain seq x y z
N MET A 1 1.41 1.91 24.29
CA MET A 1 1.27 1.32 22.94
C MET A 1 2.38 1.90 22.10
N THR A 2 3.26 1.08 21.54
CA THR A 2 4.35 1.59 20.68
C THR A 2 3.72 2.16 19.42
N ASN A 3 4.03 3.43 19.14
CA ASN A 3 3.65 4.11 17.91
C ASN A 3 4.43 3.45 16.76
N SER A 4 3.89 2.35 16.21
CA SER A 4 4.60 1.52 15.24
C SER A 4 4.42 2.10 13.84
N VAL A 5 5.35 2.98 13.47
CA VAL A 5 5.52 3.41 12.07
C VAL A 5 6.17 2.27 11.30
N ILE A 6 5.60 1.88 10.17
CA ILE A 6 6.22 0.93 9.24
C ILE A 6 6.62 1.62 7.93
N VAL A 7 7.62 1.06 7.27
CA VAL A 7 7.93 1.37 5.86
C VAL A 7 7.49 0.17 5.05
N ALA A 8 6.52 0.36 4.15
CA ALA A 8 5.93 -0.71 3.38
C ALA A 8 6.59 -0.85 1.99
N ASP A 9 6.82 -2.10 1.58
CA ASP A 9 7.24 -2.48 0.23
C ASP A 9 6.02 -2.66 -0.69
N SER A 10 6.22 -2.96 -1.97
CA SER A 10 5.13 -3.11 -2.96
C SER A 10 4.25 -4.35 -2.74
N SER A 11 4.85 -5.44 -2.27
CA SER A 11 4.22 -6.76 -2.20
C SER A 11 2.96 -6.81 -1.30
N PRO A 12 2.94 -6.21 -0.10
CA PRO A 12 1.73 -6.11 0.72
C PRO A 12 0.59 -5.37 0.02
N PHE A 13 0.88 -4.24 -0.64
CA PHE A 13 -0.11 -3.47 -1.36
C PHE A 13 -0.71 -4.26 -2.52
N ILE A 14 0.12 -4.89 -3.34
CA ILE A 14 -0.32 -5.70 -4.49
C ILE A 14 -1.13 -6.92 -4.01
N SER A 15 -0.59 -7.69 -3.07
CA SER A 15 -1.21 -8.94 -2.61
C SER A 15 -2.56 -8.69 -1.93
N LEU A 16 -2.64 -7.67 -1.07
CA LEU A 16 -3.89 -7.29 -0.42
C LEU A 16 -4.90 -6.68 -1.41
N SER A 17 -4.43 -5.97 -2.44
CA SER A 17 -5.31 -5.49 -3.51
C SER A 17 -5.95 -6.64 -4.29
N ILE A 18 -5.17 -7.67 -4.63
CA ILE A 18 -5.65 -8.85 -5.39
C ILE A 18 -6.80 -9.54 -4.66
N ILE A 19 -6.73 -9.64 -3.33
CA ILE A 19 -7.77 -10.30 -2.51
C ILE A 19 -8.82 -9.32 -1.94
N GLY A 20 -8.75 -8.03 -2.28
CA GLY A 20 -9.70 -7.01 -1.81
C GLY A 20 -9.61 -6.68 -0.31
N GLN A 21 -8.42 -6.77 0.29
CA GLN A 21 -8.17 -6.62 1.73
C GLN A 21 -7.16 -5.51 2.09
N LEU A 22 -6.99 -4.50 1.24
CA LEU A 22 -6.06 -3.37 1.48
C LEU A 22 -6.31 -2.66 2.82
N GLU A 23 -7.56 -2.57 3.25
CA GLU A 23 -7.98 -1.93 4.51
C GLU A 23 -7.50 -2.64 5.78
N LEU A 24 -6.88 -3.82 5.67
CA LEU A 24 -6.19 -4.45 6.81
C LEU A 24 -4.96 -3.66 7.24
N LEU A 25 -4.28 -2.97 6.31
CA LEU A 25 -3.07 -2.21 6.61
C LEU A 25 -3.29 -1.12 7.69
N PRO A 26 -4.27 -0.19 7.54
CA PRO A 26 -4.54 0.81 8.58
C PRO A 26 -5.16 0.23 9.87
N GLN A 27 -5.65 -1.03 9.86
CA GLN A 27 -6.10 -1.72 11.08
C GLN A 27 -4.94 -2.31 11.88
N LEU A 28 -3.86 -2.70 11.21
CA LEU A 28 -2.69 -3.34 11.83
C LEU A 28 -1.63 -2.32 12.25
N TYR A 29 -1.51 -1.21 11.52
CA TYR A 29 -0.46 -0.21 11.71
C TYR A 29 -1.03 1.19 11.87
N GLN A 30 -0.45 1.94 12.80
CA GLN A 30 -0.90 3.30 13.10
C GLN A 30 -0.41 4.32 12.08
N GLN A 31 0.75 4.08 11.48
CA GLN A 31 1.33 4.93 10.44
C GLN A 31 2.09 4.06 9.45
N ILE A 32 1.83 4.29 8.17
CA ILE A 32 2.44 3.55 7.06
C ILE A 32 3.15 4.58 6.20
N LEU A 33 4.43 4.37 5.96
CA LEU A 33 5.20 5.16 5.01
C LEU A 33 5.47 4.31 3.77
N ILE A 34 5.25 4.89 2.60
CA ILE A 34 5.63 4.29 1.32
C ILE A 34 6.82 5.06 0.74
N PRO A 35 7.94 4.40 0.42
CA PRO A 35 9.00 5.04 -0.33
C PRO A 35 8.48 5.51 -1.71
N PRO A 36 8.89 6.70 -2.21
CA PRO A 36 8.45 7.19 -3.52
C PRO A 36 8.70 6.18 -4.67
N ALA A 37 9.82 5.46 -4.63
CA ALA A 37 10.14 4.43 -5.62
C ALA A 37 9.12 3.27 -5.62
N VAL A 38 8.62 2.88 -4.45
CA VAL A 38 7.59 1.83 -4.32
C VAL A 38 6.23 2.35 -4.81
N TRP A 39 5.89 3.61 -4.51
CA TRP A 39 4.70 4.24 -5.07
C TRP A 39 4.74 4.26 -6.60
N ASP A 40 5.86 4.68 -7.19
CA ASP A 40 6.04 4.74 -8.64
C ASP A 40 6.00 3.35 -9.29
N GLU A 41 6.65 2.35 -8.68
CA GLU A 41 6.60 0.94 -9.12
C GLU A 41 5.15 0.46 -9.24
N VAL A 42 4.33 0.69 -8.20
CA VAL A 42 2.98 0.15 -8.13
C VAL A 42 1.98 0.96 -8.95
N THR A 43 2.02 2.29 -8.86
CA THR A 43 0.95 3.16 -9.41
C THR A 43 1.25 3.69 -10.82
N VAL A 44 2.53 3.83 -11.17
CA VAL A 44 2.95 4.39 -12.46
C VAL A 44 3.44 3.28 -13.38
N GLN A 45 4.48 2.54 -12.98
CA GLN A 45 5.05 1.47 -13.80
C GLN A 45 4.11 0.27 -13.87
N GLY A 46 3.44 -0.03 -12.76
CA GLY A 46 2.42 -1.07 -12.64
C GLY A 46 1.04 -0.68 -13.15
N ALA A 47 0.86 0.46 -13.83
CA ALA A 47 -0.44 0.90 -14.32
C ALA A 47 -1.15 -0.20 -15.15
N GLY A 48 -2.39 -0.53 -14.78
CA GLY A 48 -3.17 -1.62 -15.38
C GLY A 48 -2.92 -3.01 -14.78
N LEU A 49 -1.94 -3.17 -13.87
CA LEU A 49 -1.74 -4.39 -13.09
C LEU A 49 -2.60 -4.39 -11.81
N PRO A 50 -2.83 -5.58 -11.20
CA PRO A 50 -3.56 -5.68 -9.95
C PRO A 50 -2.97 -4.78 -8.86
N GLY A 51 -3.85 -4.00 -8.22
CA GLY A 51 -3.48 -3.09 -7.13
C GLY A 51 -3.05 -1.69 -7.54
N ALA A 52 -2.66 -1.44 -8.78
CA ALA A 52 -2.23 -0.09 -9.20
C ALA A 52 -3.30 0.98 -8.94
N GLN A 53 -4.54 0.72 -9.38
CA GLN A 53 -5.65 1.64 -9.16
C GLN A 53 -6.01 1.76 -7.67
N ALA A 54 -6.13 0.63 -6.96
CA ALA A 54 -6.55 0.63 -5.56
C ALA A 54 -5.53 1.37 -4.68
N VAL A 55 -4.23 1.18 -4.94
CA VAL A 55 -3.14 1.85 -4.21
C VAL A 55 -3.10 3.35 -4.51
N SER A 56 -3.35 3.76 -5.77
CA SER A 56 -3.41 5.18 -6.14
C SER A 56 -4.56 5.96 -5.48
N GLN A 57 -5.54 5.25 -4.92
CA GLN A 57 -6.76 5.81 -4.33
C GLN A 57 -6.80 5.71 -2.80
N LEU A 58 -5.72 5.27 -2.17
CA LEU A 58 -5.64 5.14 -0.71
C LEU A 58 -5.76 6.51 -0.04
N THR A 59 -6.57 6.59 1.01
CA THR A 59 -6.86 7.82 1.75
C THR A 59 -6.20 7.87 3.12
N TRP A 60 -5.65 6.76 3.57
CA TRP A 60 -5.02 6.57 4.88
C TRP A 60 -3.49 6.54 4.83
N LEU A 61 -2.92 6.66 3.63
CA LEU A 61 -1.48 6.61 3.37
C LEU A 61 -0.86 8.00 3.49
#